data_AF-A0A5P9F7W5-F1
#
_entry.id   AF-A0A5P9F7W5-F1
#
_cell.length_a   1.000
_cell.length_b   1.000
_cell.length_c   1.000
_cell.angle_alpha   90.00
_cell.angle_beta   90.00
_cell.angle_gamma   90.00
#
_symmetry.space_group_name_H-M   'P 1'
#
loop_
_entity.id
_entity.type
_entity.pdbx_description
1 polymer ?
#
loop_
_entity_poly.entity_id
_entity_poly.type
_entity_poly.pdbx_seq_one_letter_code
_entity_poly.pdbx_strand_id
1 'polypeptide(L)'
;MINSQENQRSIQSLAEETVRLGRELEREARSAKVGGSTAAHGFVARSLRCLAKRNPFDERDEASLDALCGILDADLESEIVSTDTRFVETRFDAMGPHGEFRDVPVYSERGEHLLRVRSMLAAFLHVRAATLDAIAAETAVAGLLRV
;
A
#
# COMPACT_ATOMS: atom_id res chain seq x y z
N MET A 1 7.46 13.63 26.04
CA MET A 1 6.07 13.12 26.05
C MET A 1 5.97 12.07 24.97
N ILE A 2 6.02 10.80 25.34
CA ILE A 2 5.81 9.68 24.42
C ILE A 2 4.29 9.50 24.34
N ASN A 3 3.74 9.60 23.13
CA ASN A 3 2.31 9.52 22.87
C ASN A 3 1.81 8.09 23.16
N SER A 4 1.32 7.84 24.36
CA SER A 4 0.79 6.54 24.79
C SER A 4 -0.58 6.16 24.18
N GLN A 5 -0.93 6.71 23.01
CA GLN A 5 -2.20 6.41 22.31
C GLN A 5 -2.06 5.39 21.17
N GLU A 6 -0.85 4.92 20.84
CA GLU A 6 -0.67 3.98 19.71
C GLU A 6 -1.03 2.53 20.02
N ASN A 7 -1.13 2.10 21.29
CA ASN A 7 -0.82 0.71 21.58
C ASN A 7 -2.00 -0.25 21.86
N GLN A 8 -3.16 -0.05 21.24
CA GLN A 8 -4.19 -1.11 21.24
C GLN A 8 -5.24 -0.93 20.13
N ARG A 9 -4.79 -0.92 18.86
CA ARG A 9 -5.73 -1.33 17.80
C ARG A 9 -6.03 -2.80 18.00
N SER A 10 -7.29 -3.14 18.26
CA SER A 10 -7.70 -4.53 18.35
C SER A 10 -7.51 -5.22 17.00
N ILE A 11 -7.28 -6.54 17.01
CA ILE A 11 -7.24 -7.36 15.78
C ILE A 11 -8.48 -7.10 14.92
N GLN A 12 -9.65 -6.97 15.56
CA GLN A 12 -10.89 -6.64 14.87
C GLN A 12 -10.79 -5.31 14.10
N SER A 13 -10.27 -4.24 14.72
CA SER A 13 -10.13 -2.94 14.06
C SER A 13 -9.16 -3.00 12.88
N LEU A 14 -8.05 -3.73 13.01
CA LEU A 14 -7.08 -3.95 11.93
C LEU A 14 -7.70 -4.76 10.77
N ALA A 15 -8.51 -5.77 11.11
CA ALA A 15 -9.19 -6.59 10.12
C ALA A 15 -10.26 -5.79 9.34
N GLU A 16 -11.07 -5.01 10.04
CA GLU A 16 -12.06 -4.11 9.44
C GLU A 16 -11.40 -3.08 8.50
N GLU A 17 -10.27 -2.50 8.93
CA GLU A 17 -9.50 -1.55 8.13
C GLU A 17 -8.90 -2.22 6.89
N THR A 18 -8.33 -3.42 7.02
CA THR A 18 -7.79 -4.19 5.89
C THR A 18 -8.87 -4.46 4.84
N VAL A 19 -10.06 -4.90 5.28
CA VAL A 19 -11.20 -5.15 4.38
C VAL A 19 -11.67 -3.86 3.71
N ARG A 20 -11.75 -2.75 4.44
CA ARG A 20 -12.12 -1.44 3.88
C ARG A 20 -11.13 -1.02 2.80
N LEU A 21 -9.83 -1.04 3.10
CA LEU A 21 -8.76 -0.68 2.16
C LEU A 21 -8.76 -1.58 0.92
N GLY A 22 -8.96 -2.88 1.07
CA GLY A 22 -9.04 -3.80 -0.06
C GLY A 22 -10.20 -3.48 -1.02
N ARG A 23 -11.36 -3.05 -0.48
CA ARG A 23 -12.51 -2.61 -1.29
C ARG A 23 -12.27 -1.27 -1.97
N GLU A 24 -11.64 -0.33 -1.28
CA GLU A 24 -11.30 0.98 -1.84
C GLU A 24 -10.26 0.85 -2.95
N LEU A 25 -9.21 0.05 -2.71
CA LEU A 25 -8.16 -0.25 -3.68
C LEU A 25 -8.72 -0.85 -4.97
N GLU A 26 -9.66 -1.79 -4.86
CA GLU A 26 -10.31 -2.40 -6.03
C GLU A 26 -11.07 -1.38 -6.89
N ARG A 27 -11.76 -0.42 -6.25
CA ARG A 27 -12.48 0.65 -6.94
C ARG A 27 -11.53 1.62 -7.62
N GLU A 28 -10.50 2.08 -6.90
CA GLU A 28 -9.55 3.06 -7.42
C GLU A 28 -8.68 2.50 -8.53
N ALA A 29 -8.20 1.25 -8.40
CA ALA A 29 -7.43 0.61 -9.45
C ALA A 29 -8.23 0.40 -10.75
N ARG A 30 -9.54 0.13 -10.63
CA ARG A 30 -10.44 0.08 -11.78
C ARG A 30 -10.58 1.46 -12.44
N SER A 31 -10.76 2.50 -11.63
CA SER A 31 -10.89 3.88 -12.11
C SER A 31 -9.64 4.34 -12.86
N ALA A 32 -8.46 4.05 -12.31
CA ALA A 32 -7.16 4.40 -12.88
C ALA A 32 -6.75 3.54 -14.10
N LYS A 33 -7.53 2.50 -14.43
CA LYS A 33 -7.21 1.53 -15.48
C LYS A 33 -5.81 0.96 -15.32
N VAL A 34 -5.51 0.41 -14.14
CA VAL A 34 -4.22 -0.24 -13.86
C VAL A 34 -4.03 -1.44 -14.77
N GLY A 35 -2.81 -1.62 -15.26
CA GLY A 35 -2.42 -2.58 -16.27
C GLY A 35 -2.60 -2.00 -17.67
N GLY A 36 -1.54 -1.44 -18.24
CA GLY A 36 -1.52 -0.86 -19.58
C GLY A 36 -1.82 -1.84 -20.74
N SER A 37 -1.98 -3.13 -20.46
CA SER A 37 -2.43 -4.15 -21.43
C SER A 37 -3.71 -4.85 -20.96
N THR A 38 -4.52 -5.36 -21.90
CA THR A 38 -5.75 -6.11 -21.56
C THR A 38 -5.48 -7.32 -20.66
N ALA A 39 -4.35 -7.99 -20.85
CA ALA A 39 -3.93 -9.12 -20.02
C ALA A 39 -3.60 -8.68 -18.58
N ALA A 40 -2.79 -7.62 -18.43
CA ALA A 40 -2.43 -7.07 -17.13
C ALA A 40 -3.65 -6.51 -16.40
N HIS A 41 -4.52 -5.78 -17.10
CA HIS A 41 -5.77 -5.26 -16.53
C HIS A 41 -6.68 -6.39 -16.03
N GLY A 42 -6.82 -7.47 -16.82
CA GLY A 42 -7.59 -8.65 -16.43
C GLY A 42 -7.00 -9.36 -15.21
N PHE A 43 -5.68 -9.44 -15.11
CA PHE A 43 -5.00 -9.95 -13.92
C PHE A 43 -5.29 -9.08 -12.69
N VAL A 44 -5.04 -7.77 -12.79
CA VAL A 44 -5.25 -6.79 -11.70
C VAL A 44 -6.69 -6.85 -11.18
N ALA A 45 -7.67 -6.85 -12.10
CA ALA A 45 -9.08 -6.90 -11.74
C ALA A 45 -9.48 -8.20 -11.02
N ARG A 46 -8.84 -9.34 -11.34
CA ARG A 46 -9.08 -10.61 -10.64
C ARG A 46 -8.43 -10.59 -9.26
N SER A 47 -7.14 -10.21 -9.19
CA SER A 47 -6.38 -10.19 -7.93
C SER A 47 -7.04 -9.26 -6.90
N LEU A 48 -7.41 -8.04 -7.28
CA LEU A 48 -8.06 -7.09 -6.37
C LEU A 48 -9.49 -7.51 -5.99
N ARG A 49 -10.20 -8.22 -6.87
CA ARG A 49 -11.54 -8.74 -6.55
C ARG A 49 -11.47 -9.85 -5.49
N CYS A 50 -10.40 -10.65 -5.47
CA CYS A 50 -10.16 -11.60 -4.39
C CYS A 50 -10.06 -10.86 -3.06
N LEU A 51 -9.21 -9.83 -2.97
CA LEU A 51 -9.06 -9.01 -1.74
C LEU A 51 -10.38 -8.39 -1.27
N ALA A 52 -11.22 -7.91 -2.19
CA ALA A 52 -12.48 -7.25 -1.87
C ALA A 52 -13.61 -8.22 -1.42
N LYS A 53 -13.56 -9.49 -1.82
CA LYS A 53 -14.68 -10.44 -1.66
C LYS A 53 -14.34 -11.74 -0.94
N ARG A 54 -13.07 -12.11 -0.82
CA ARG A 54 -12.62 -13.41 -0.33
C ARG A 54 -11.26 -13.28 0.35
N ASN A 55 -11.30 -13.24 1.68
CA ASN A 55 -10.15 -13.42 2.57
C ASN A 55 -8.89 -12.57 2.22
N PRO A 56 -8.84 -11.28 2.62
CA PRO A 56 -7.65 -10.46 2.38
C PRO A 56 -6.38 -10.97 3.09
N PHE A 57 -6.49 -11.98 3.95
CA PHE A 57 -5.39 -12.59 4.70
C PHE A 57 -4.93 -13.93 4.11
N ASP A 58 -5.35 -14.29 2.89
CA ASP A 58 -4.88 -15.52 2.23
C ASP A 58 -3.38 -15.39 1.88
N GLU A 59 -2.57 -16.31 2.40
CA GLU A 59 -1.12 -16.36 2.14
C GLU A 59 -0.80 -16.75 0.69
N ARG A 60 -1.75 -17.40 -0.01
CA ARG A 60 -1.55 -17.77 -1.43
C ARG A 60 -1.58 -16.57 -2.35
N ASP A 61 -2.04 -15.42 -1.86
CA ASP A 61 -2.14 -14.19 -2.64
C ASP A 61 -0.83 -13.37 -2.65
N GLU A 62 0.19 -13.71 -1.86
CA GLU A 62 1.45 -12.92 -1.79
C GLU A 62 2.09 -12.70 -3.16
N ALA A 63 2.27 -13.76 -3.94
CA ALA A 63 2.84 -13.65 -5.29
C ALA A 63 1.97 -12.79 -6.22
N SER A 64 0.65 -12.76 -5.98
CA SER A 64 -0.27 -11.91 -6.75
C SER A 64 -0.19 -10.44 -6.32
N LEU A 65 0.04 -10.17 -5.03
CA LEU A 65 0.25 -8.84 -4.48
C LEU A 65 1.59 -8.25 -4.95
N ASP A 66 2.65 -9.05 -4.98
CA ASP A 66 3.94 -8.64 -5.53
C ASP A 66 3.85 -8.31 -7.02
N ALA A 67 3.14 -9.15 -7.79
CA ALA A 67 2.89 -8.90 -9.20
C ALA A 67 2.06 -7.62 -9.43
N LEU A 68 1.10 -7.32 -8.54
CA LEU A 68 0.35 -6.06 -8.58
C LEU A 68 1.25 -4.84 -8.37
N CYS A 69 2.18 -4.89 -7.42
CA CYS A 69 3.19 -3.84 -7.21
C CYS A 69 4.02 -3.64 -8.48
N GLY A 70 4.54 -4.71 -9.07
CA GLY A 70 5.35 -4.63 -10.29
C GLY A 70 4.60 -4.05 -11.50
N ILE A 71 3.33 -4.43 -11.69
CA ILE A 71 2.48 -3.85 -12.75
C ILE A 71 2.26 -2.36 -12.51
N LEU A 72 2.00 -1.97 -11.28
CA LEU A 72 1.73 -0.57 -10.93
C LEU A 72 2.96 0.32 -11.06
N ASP A 73 4.12 -0.17 -10.66
CA ASP A 73 5.40 0.53 -10.83
C ASP A 73 5.74 0.69 -12.32
N ALA A 74 5.56 -0.36 -13.14
CA ALA A 74 5.76 -0.27 -14.58
C ALA A 74 4.78 0.70 -15.27
N ASP A 75 3.50 0.67 -14.87
CA ASP A 75 2.50 1.62 -15.34
C ASP A 75 2.89 3.06 -14.94
N LEU A 76 3.38 3.29 -13.72
CA LEU A 76 3.83 4.62 -13.26
C LEU A 76 5.05 5.13 -14.02
N GLU A 77 6.05 4.28 -14.25
CA GLU A 77 7.23 4.63 -15.05
C GLU A 77 6.84 5.09 -16.46
N SER A 78 5.83 4.45 -17.06
CA SER A 78 5.32 4.82 -18.38
C SER A 78 4.58 6.16 -18.41
N GLU A 79 4.18 6.69 -17.26
CA GLU A 79 3.41 7.94 -17.12
C GLU A 79 4.27 9.14 -16.70
N ILE A 80 5.60 8.99 -16.65
CA ILE A 80 6.53 10.10 -16.39
C ILE A 80 6.60 10.99 -17.65
N VAL A 81 6.17 12.24 -17.51
CA VAL A 81 6.16 13.23 -18.61
C VAL A 81 7.44 14.07 -18.61
N SER A 82 7.94 14.40 -17.42
CA SER A 82 9.19 15.14 -17.24
C SER A 82 9.80 14.82 -15.87
N THR A 83 10.95 15.43 -15.60
CA THR A 83 11.61 15.35 -14.30
C THR A 83 11.95 16.76 -13.85
N ASP A 84 11.50 17.12 -12.65
CA ASP A 84 11.76 18.42 -12.03
C ASP A 84 12.79 18.27 -10.93
N THR A 85 13.80 19.14 -10.93
CA THR A 85 14.71 19.25 -9.80
C THR A 85 14.05 20.10 -8.70
N ARG A 86 13.72 19.47 -7.56
CA ARG A 86 13.05 20.12 -6.43
C ARG A 86 13.93 20.08 -5.19
N PHE A 87 13.93 21.17 -4.42
CA PHE A 87 14.55 21.17 -3.10
C PHE A 87 13.68 20.35 -2.14
N VAL A 88 14.27 19.32 -1.54
CA VAL A 88 13.63 18.48 -0.53
C VAL A 88 14.31 18.75 0.80
N GLU A 89 13.55 19.27 1.76
CA GLU A 89 14.04 19.49 3.12
C GLU A 89 14.29 18.15 3.81
N THR A 90 15.51 17.95 4.29
CA THR A 90 15.95 16.70 4.94
C THR A 90 16.20 16.88 6.42
N ARG A 91 16.52 18.10 6.86
CA ARG A 91 16.85 18.42 8.24
C ARG A 91 16.61 19.90 8.52
N PHE A 92 16.29 20.23 9.75
CA PHE A 92 16.27 21.61 10.24
C PHE A 92 17.28 21.75 11.38
N ASP A 93 18.14 22.78 11.33
CA ASP A 93 19.02 23.12 12.44
C ASP A 93 19.11 24.64 12.68
N ALA A 94 20.04 25.08 13.53
CA ALA A 94 20.18 26.48 13.93
C ALA A 94 20.50 27.44 12.77
N MET A 95 20.94 26.92 11.61
CA MET A 95 21.20 27.68 10.39
C MET A 95 20.03 27.67 9.40
N GLY A 96 18.93 26.98 9.73
CA GLY A 96 17.72 26.89 8.92
C GLY A 96 17.48 25.50 8.31
N PRO A 97 16.61 25.41 7.30
CA PRO A 97 16.30 24.16 6.64
C PRO A 97 17.46 23.73 5.73
N HIS A 98 18.03 22.56 6.04
CA HIS A 98 18.95 21.83 5.19
C HIS A 98 18.17 20.87 4.30
N GLY A 99 18.49 20.89 3.02
CA GLY A 99 17.87 20.02 2.04
C GLY A 99 18.82 19.74 0.89
N GLU A 100 18.41 18.81 0.06
CA GLU A 100 19.10 18.47 -1.16
C GLU A 100 18.15 18.63 -2.34
N PHE A 101 18.70 19.03 -3.47
CA PHE A 101 17.96 19.02 -4.72
C PHE A 101 17.85 17.58 -5.21
N ARG A 102 16.63 17.11 -5.38
CA ARG A 102 16.33 15.80 -5.94
C ARG A 102 15.55 15.94 -7.23
N ASP A 103 15.84 15.04 -8.15
CA ASP A 103 15.05 14.85 -9.35
C ASP A 103 13.76 14.12 -8.98
N VAL A 104 12.63 14.78 -9.22
CA VAL A 104 11.29 14.28 -8.91
C VAL A 104 10.55 14.08 -10.23
N PRO A 105 10.04 12.86 -10.50
CA PRO A 105 9.24 12.61 -11.69
C PRO A 105 7.94 13.44 -11.64
N VAL A 106 7.62 14.06 -12.76
CA VAL A 106 6.32 14.71 -13.01
C VAL A 106 5.49 13.75 -13.83
N TYR A 107 4.34 13.38 -13.29
CA TYR A 107 3.48 12.39 -13.91
C TYR A 107 2.38 13.05 -14.75
N SER A 108 1.85 12.30 -15.70
CA SER A 108 0.60 12.64 -16.38
C SER A 108 -0.57 12.66 -15.38
N GLU A 109 -1.74 13.16 -15.81
CA GLU A 109 -2.96 13.07 -15.02
C GLU A 109 -3.26 11.60 -14.62
N ARG A 110 -3.10 10.65 -15.55
CA ARG A 110 -3.25 9.22 -15.24
C ARG A 110 -2.21 8.76 -14.23
N GLY A 111 -0.95 9.18 -14.35
CA GLY A 111 0.10 8.83 -13.39
C GLY A 111 -0.20 9.34 -11.98
N GLU A 112 -0.81 10.51 -11.83
CA GLU A 112 -1.30 11.01 -10.52
C GLU A 112 -2.41 10.11 -9.94
N HIS A 113 -3.29 9.57 -10.77
CA HIS A 113 -4.25 8.54 -10.33
C HIS A 113 -3.54 7.26 -9.89
N LEU A 114 -2.54 6.79 -10.63
CA LEU A 114 -1.76 5.60 -10.28
C LEU A 114 -0.96 5.79 -8.98
N LEU A 115 -0.45 6.99 -8.69
CA LEU A 115 0.22 7.29 -7.43
C LEU A 115 -0.70 7.13 -6.23
N ARG A 116 -1.97 7.55 -6.37
CA ARG A 116 -2.99 7.32 -5.33
C ARG A 116 -3.25 5.84 -5.12
N VAL A 117 -3.40 5.07 -6.21
CA VAL A 117 -3.56 3.61 -6.14
C VAL A 117 -2.35 2.96 -5.45
N ARG A 118 -1.13 3.40 -5.76
CA ARG A 118 0.11 2.88 -5.14
C ARG A 118 0.15 3.15 -3.65
N SER A 119 -0.23 4.35 -3.25
CA SER A 119 -0.28 4.75 -1.85
C SER A 119 -1.32 3.92 -1.08
N MET A 120 -2.47 3.63 -1.70
CA MET A 120 -3.50 2.76 -1.12
C MET A 120 -3.08 1.31 -1.06
N LEU A 121 -2.37 0.78 -2.07
CA LEU A 121 -1.82 -0.57 -2.05
C LEU A 121 -0.79 -0.71 -0.91
N ALA A 122 0.11 0.26 -0.75
CA ALA A 122 1.06 0.27 0.34
C ALA A 122 0.38 0.29 1.72
N ALA A 123 -0.64 1.14 1.89
CA ALA A 123 -1.43 1.19 3.12
C ALA A 123 -2.15 -0.15 3.40
N PHE A 124 -2.74 -0.76 2.37
CA PHE A 124 -3.39 -2.07 2.47
C PHE A 124 -2.40 -3.14 2.93
N LEU A 125 -1.23 -3.24 2.28
CA LEU A 125 -0.20 -4.23 2.62
C LEU A 125 0.31 -4.04 4.06
N HIS A 126 0.51 -2.79 4.48
CA HIS A 126 0.94 -2.47 5.84
C HIS A 126 -0.07 -2.91 6.90
N VAL A 127 -1.36 -2.56 6.75
CA VAL A 127 -2.39 -2.96 7.71
C VAL A 127 -2.62 -4.47 7.69
N ARG A 128 -2.55 -5.11 6.52
CA ARG A 128 -2.65 -6.57 6.38
C ARG A 128 -1.54 -7.27 7.19
N ALA A 129 -0.29 -6.84 7.02
CA ALA A 129 0.85 -7.39 7.75
C ALA A 129 0.68 -7.21 9.27
N ALA A 130 0.32 -6.00 9.72
CA ALA A 130 0.06 -5.73 11.13
C ALA A 130 -1.07 -6.61 11.71
N THR A 131 -2.09 -6.92 10.92
CA THR A 131 -3.18 -7.83 11.34
C THR A 131 -2.67 -9.26 11.51
N LEU A 132 -1.89 -9.77 10.55
CA LEU A 132 -1.31 -11.12 10.60
C LEU A 132 -0.35 -11.27 11.79
N ASP A 133 0.49 -10.27 12.04
CA ASP A 133 1.39 -10.23 13.19
C ASP A 133 0.63 -10.27 14.51
N ALA A 134 -0.46 -9.52 14.63
CA ALA A 134 -1.28 -9.52 15.83
C ALA A 134 -1.95 -10.89 16.08
N ILE A 135 -2.45 -11.55 15.03
CA ILE A 135 -3.01 -12.91 15.11
C ILE A 135 -1.94 -13.93 15.53
N ALA A 136 -0.74 -13.84 14.95
CA ALA A 136 0.37 -14.71 15.30
C ALA A 136 0.79 -14.53 16.77
N ALA A 137 0.85 -13.28 17.25
CA ALA A 137 1.16 -12.96 18.64
C ALA A 137 0.10 -13.52 19.61
N GLU A 138 -1.19 -13.33 19.36
CA GLU A 138 -2.26 -13.89 20.21
C GLU A 138 -2.21 -15.42 20.24
N THR A 139 -1.95 -16.05 19.09
CA THR A 139 -1.82 -17.52 18.99
C THR A 139 -0.63 -18.03 19.80
N ALA A 140 0.51 -17.35 19.74
CA ALA A 140 1.70 -17.73 20.50
C ALA A 140 1.48 -17.60 22.01
N VAL A 141 0.85 -16.51 22.47
CA VAL A 141 0.50 -16.30 23.88
C VAL A 141 -0.48 -17.37 24.37
N ALA A 142 -1.52 -17.68 23.58
CA ALA A 142 -2.47 -18.74 23.90
C ALA A 142 -1.79 -20.12 23.97
N GLY A 143 -0.77 -20.37 23.15
CA GLY A 143 0.07 -21.56 23.20
C GLY A 143 0.87 -21.66 24.50
N LEU A 144 1.48 -20.56 24.95
CA LEU A 144 2.25 -20.50 26.21
C LEU A 144 1.38 -20.70 27.45
N LEU A 145 0.15 -20.20 27.45
CA LEU A 145 -0.78 -20.31 28.59
C LEU A 145 -1.48 -21.68 28.69
N ARG A 146 -1.32 -22.54 27.67
CA ARG A 146 -1.84 -23.92 27.65
C ARG A 146 -0.80 -24.97 28.09
N VAL A 147 0.40 -24.53 28.45
CA VAL A 147 1.48 -25.34 29.05
C VAL A 147 1.49 -25.11 30.56
#